data_AF-A0A7X0P8M8-F1
#
_entry.id   AF-A0A7X0P8M8-F1
#
_cell.length_a   1.000
_cell.length_b   1.000
_cell.length_c   1.000
_cell.angle_alpha   90.00
_cell.angle_beta   90.00
_cell.angle_gamma   90.00
#
_symmetry.space_group_name_H-M   'P 1'
#
loop_
_entity.id
_entity.type
_entity.pdbx_description
1 polymer ?
#
loop_
_entity_poly.entity_id
_entity_poly.type
_entity_poly.pdbx_seq_one_letter_code
_entity_poly.pdbx_strand_id
1 'polypeptide(L)' 'MTISETDRRAAVTFGRLAGERGMPVTVCPYPVRGDDRARALRLLWMRTYARHTSGA' A
#
# COMPACT_ATOMS: atom_id res chain seq x y z
N MET A 1 0.09 7.80 17.05
CA MET A 1 1.30 6.98 16.77
C MET A 1 1.83 7.35 15.40
N THR A 2 3.15 7.54 15.27
CA THR A 2 3.80 7.86 13.98
C THR A 2 4.22 6.57 13.29
N ILE A 3 3.83 6.38 12.03
CA ILE A 3 4.33 5.27 11.18
C ILE A 3 5.85 5.39 11.02
N SER A 4 6.57 4.27 11.12
CA SER A 4 8.02 4.29 10.91
C SER A 4 8.35 4.59 9.44
N GLU A 5 9.51 5.18 9.18
CA GLU A 5 9.99 5.42 7.81
C GLU A 5 10.15 4.11 7.03
N THR A 6 10.55 3.03 7.71
CA THR A 6 10.65 1.69 7.12
C THR A 6 9.30 1.17 6.66
N ASP A 7 8.26 1.28 7.50
CA ASP A 7 6.91 0.86 7.10
C ASP A 7 6.37 1.71 5.94
N ARG A 8 6.65 3.02 5.98
CA ARG A 8 6.27 3.95 4.91
C ARG A 8 6.89 3.55 3.59
N ARG A 9 8.21 3.28 3.59
CA ARG A 9 8.94 2.82 2.40
C ARG A 9 8.42 1.47 1.91
N ALA A 10 8.16 0.53 2.80
CA ALA A 10 7.60 -0.77 2.43
C ALA A 10 6.22 -0.62 1.74
N ALA A 11 5.31 0.16 2.34
CA ALA A 11 3.97 0.39 1.77
C ALA A 11 4.03 0.99 0.36
N VAL A 12 4.94 1.94 0.13
CA VAL A 12 5.15 2.55 -1.20
C VAL A 12 5.75 1.55 -2.18
N THR A 13 6.86 0.90 -1.82
CA THR A 13 7.56 -0.04 -2.71
C THR A 13 6.64 -1.19 -3.15
N PHE A 14 5.94 -1.83 -2.22
CA PHE A 14 5.04 -2.92 -2.55
C PHE A 14 3.78 -2.46 -3.29
N GLY A 15 3.25 -1.27 -2.97
CA GLY A 15 2.11 -0.70 -3.67
C GLY A 15 2.44 -0.42 -5.14
N ARG A 16 3.61 0.17 -5.38
CA ARG A 16 4.14 0.41 -6.72
C ARG A 16 4.33 -0.90 -7.50
N LEU A 17 5.04 -1.86 -6.92
CA LEU A 17 5.32 -3.15 -7.57
C LEU A 17 4.03 -3.88 -7.95
N ALA A 18 3.04 -3.92 -7.04
CA ALA A 18 1.76 -4.56 -7.30
C ALA A 18 0.99 -3.86 -8.43
N GLY A 19 1.02 -2.53 -8.47
CA GLY A 19 0.38 -1.73 -9.51
C GLY A 19 1.01 -1.94 -10.89
N GLU A 20 2.35 -1.84 -10.98
CA GLU A 20 3.11 -2.04 -12.22
C GLU A 20 2.95 -3.46 -12.78
N ARG A 21 2.71 -4.46 -11.93
CA ARG A 21 2.53 -5.87 -12.34
C ARG A 21 1.07 -6.25 -12.59
N GLY A 22 0.13 -5.32 -12.47
CA GLY A 22 -1.30 -5.61 -12.63
C GLY A 22 -1.83 -6.64 -11.62
N MET A 23 -1.22 -6.73 -10.44
CA MET A 23 -1.65 -7.68 -9.40
C MET A 23 -3.02 -7.26 -8.85
N PRO A 24 -3.86 -8.20 -8.39
CA PRO A 24 -5.14 -7.85 -7.78
C PRO A 24 -4.93 -7.08 -6.47
N VAL A 25 -5.81 -6.10 -6.19
CA VAL A 25 -5.75 -5.26 -4.97
C VAL A 25 -5.77 -6.08 -3.66
N THR A 26 -6.23 -7.33 -3.71
CA THR A 26 -6.26 -8.27 -2.58
C THR A 26 -4.88 -8.66 -2.07
N VAL A 27 -3.81 -8.40 -2.81
CA VAL A 27 -2.42 -8.63 -2.34
C VAL A 27 -1.92 -7.58 -1.35
N CYS A 28 -2.73 -6.55 -1.05
CA CYS A 28 -2.40 -5.58 -0.01
C CYS A 28 -2.18 -6.30 1.34
N PRO A 29 -0.97 -6.23 1.93
CA PRO A 29 -0.65 -6.99 3.14
C PRO A 29 -1.28 -6.38 4.40
N TYR A 30 -1.84 -5.17 4.31
CA TYR A 30 -2.38 -4.44 5.45
C TYR A 30 -3.86 -4.79 5.66
N PRO A 31 -4.25 -5.23 6.87
CA PRO A 31 -5.59 -5.71 7.14
C PRO A 31 -6.64 -4.59 6.99
N VAL A 32 -7.87 -4.97 6.65
CA VAL A 32 -9.02 -4.04 6.58
C VAL A 32 -9.38 -3.53 7.97
N ARG A 33 -9.33 -4.42 8.96
CA ARG A 33 -9.54 -4.12 10.38
C ARG A 33 -8.19 -4.18 11.08
N GLY A 34 -7.74 -3.05 11.62
CA GLY A 34 -6.46 -2.93 12.32
C GLY A 34 -6.41 -1.62 13.09
N ASP A 35 -5.28 -1.39 13.76
CA ASP A 35 -5.01 -0.13 14.45
C ASP A 35 -4.81 1.04 13.46
N ASP A 36 -4.65 2.26 14.00
CA ASP A 36 -4.43 3.46 13.18
C ASP A 36 -3.19 3.35 12.28
N ARG A 37 -2.18 2.59 12.73
CA ARG A 37 -0.96 2.32 11.94
C ARG A 37 -1.28 1.48 10.72
N ALA A 38 -1.99 0.36 10.89
CA ALA A 38 -2.42 -0.50 9.79
C ALA A 38 -3.32 0.25 8.80
N ARG A 39 -4.23 1.08 9.30
CA ARG A 39 -5.09 1.94 8.47
C ARG A 39 -4.26 2.93 7.62
N ALA A 40 -3.29 3.60 8.22
CA ALA A 40 -2.42 4.55 7.52
C ALA A 40 -1.58 3.87 6.43
N LEU A 41 -0.99 2.72 6.75
CA LEU A 41 -0.19 1.94 5.79
C LEU A 41 -1.04 1.40 4.64
N ARG A 42 -2.25 0.91 4.93
CA ARG A 42 -3.20 0.48 3.90
C ARG A 42 -3.56 1.61 2.95
N LEU A 43 -3.89 2.79 3.47
CA LEU A 43 -4.22 3.95 2.64
C LEU A 43 -3.03 4.38 1.76
N LEU A 44 -1.83 4.38 2.31
CA LEU A 44 -0.61 4.72 1.57
C LEU A 44 -0.32 3.71 0.45
N TRP A 45 -0.44 2.41 0.75
CA TRP A 45 -0.28 1.35 -0.23
C TRP A 45 -1.31 1.47 -1.36
N MET A 46 -2.60 1.64 -1.03
CA MET A 46 -3.69 1.74 -2.02
C MET A 46 -3.54 2.95 -2.94
N ARG A 47 -3.11 4.10 -2.41
CA ARG A 47 -2.83 5.30 -3.21
C ARG A 47 -1.69 5.07 -4.20
N THR A 48 -0.63 4.42 -3.75
CA THR A 48 0.51 4.09 -4.62
C THR A 48 0.09 3.09 -5.68
N TYR A 49 -0.59 2.00 -5.28
CA TYR A 49 -1.13 1.00 -6.19
C TYR A 49 -2.00 1.63 -7.29
N ALA A 50 -3.02 2.41 -6.93
CA ALA A 50 -3.96 3.01 -7.87
C ALA A 50 -3.28 3.94 -8.89
N ARG A 51 -2.23 4.66 -8.47
CA ARG A 51 -1.43 5.51 -9.37
C ARG A 51 -0.70 4.70 -10.44
N HIS A 52 -0.24 3.51 -10.10
CA HIS A 52 0.53 2.65 -10.99
C HIS A 52 -0.34 1.65 -11.79
N THR A 53 -1.60 1.41 -11.39
CA THR A 53 -2.55 0.61 -12.18
C THR A 53 -3.29 1.41 -13.25
N SER A 54 -3.51 2.71 -13.05
CA SER A 54 -4.36 3.54 -13.92
C SER A 54 -3.63 4.12 -15.14
N GLY A 55 -2.38 3.70 -15.39
CA GLY A 55 -1.53 4.19 -16.47
C GLY A 55 -0.90 3.07 -17.32
N ALA A 56 -1.42 1.85 -17.24
CA ALA A 56 -1.04 0.70 -18.06
C ALA A 56 -2.18 0.34 -19.02
#